data_AF-A0A9E5ERL2-F1
#
_entry.id   AF-A0A9E5ERL2-F1
#
_cell.length_a   1.000
_cell.length_b   1.000
_cell.length_c   1.000
_cell.angle_alpha   90.00
_cell.angle_beta   90.00
_cell.angle_gamma   90.00
#
_symmetry.space_group_name_H-M   'P 1'
#
loop_
_entity.id
_entity.type
_entity.pdbx_description
1 polymer ?
#
loop_
_entity_poly.entity_id
_entity_poly.type
_entity_poly.pdbx_seq_one_letter_code
_entity_poly.pdbx_strand_id
1 'polypeptide(L)'
;MSDTAPLTDLAREAMVIRLTNELRIANERLAALELEVLNSRDHAIGRATEVGELRHRLLAQAAMYERRLSEARQTHATHDVNHRAHIARLEEALVTANAATRDAQRSVANINAELARTKASFTWKLGRTMMWPVRVLKRLVRRA
;
A
#
# COMPACT_ATOMS: atom_id res chain seq x y z
N MET A 1 29.41 57.68 87.40
CA MET A 1 29.12 57.51 85.96
C MET A 1 29.84 56.25 85.47
N SER A 2 29.32 55.05 85.77
CA SER A 2 29.83 53.75 85.24
C SER A 2 28.81 52.63 85.54
N ASP A 3 27.60 52.67 84.99
CA ASP A 3 26.61 51.60 85.23
C ASP A 3 25.70 51.25 84.03
N THR A 4 25.98 51.80 82.84
CA THR A 4 25.21 51.53 81.61
C THR A 4 25.84 50.47 80.70
N ALA A 5 27.09 50.07 80.97
CA ALA A 5 27.82 49.09 80.18
C ALA A 5 27.21 47.67 80.15
N PRO A 6 26.68 47.09 81.25
CA PRO A 6 26.15 45.71 81.22
C PRO A 6 24.81 45.60 80.48
N LEU A 7 23.98 46.65 80.51
CA LEU A 7 22.68 46.67 79.81
C LEU A 7 22.83 46.76 78.28
N THR A 8 23.85 47.44 77.79
CA THR A 8 24.16 47.51 76.36
C THR A 8 24.72 46.19 75.80
N ASP A 9 25.40 45.41 76.63
CA ASP A 9 26.00 44.14 76.23
C ASP A 9 24.95 43.02 76.12
N LEU A 10 24.00 42.97 77.08
CA LEU A 10 22.85 42.07 77.02
C LEU A 10 21.94 42.35 75.81
N ALA A 11 21.71 43.62 75.48
CA ALA A 11 20.93 44.00 74.29
C ALA A 11 21.65 43.60 72.98
N ARG A 12 22.99 43.73 72.95
CA ARG A 12 23.81 43.30 71.82
C ARG A 12 23.80 41.77 71.67
N GLU A 13 23.91 41.03 72.77
CA GLU A 13 23.88 39.56 72.76
C GLU A 13 22.51 39.03 72.31
N ALA A 14 21.41 39.60 72.82
CA ALA A 14 20.06 39.27 72.36
C ALA A 14 19.87 39.56 70.85
N MET A 15 20.45 40.65 70.35
CA MET A 15 20.42 40.99 68.91
C MET A 15 21.23 39.98 68.08
N VAL A 16 22.40 39.56 68.55
CA VAL A 16 23.22 38.54 67.88
C VAL A 16 22.47 37.21 67.82
N ILE A 17 21.84 36.78 68.91
CA ILE A 17 21.03 35.54 68.95
C ILE A 17 19.86 35.61 67.97
N ARG A 18 19.17 36.76 67.90
CA ARG A 18 18.07 36.95 66.95
C ARG A 18 18.56 36.88 65.50
N LEU A 19 19.61 37.63 65.16
CA LEU A 19 20.15 37.68 63.80
C LEU A 19 20.72 36.34 63.35
N THR A 20 21.39 35.61 64.25
CA THR A 20 21.86 34.25 63.97
C THR A 20 20.71 33.28 63.72
N ASN A 21 19.62 33.38 64.48
CA ASN A 21 18.44 32.57 64.22
C ASN A 21 17.73 32.95 62.90
N GLU A 22 17.62 34.25 62.59
CA GLU A 22 17.07 34.71 61.30
C GLU A 22 17.93 34.24 60.12
N LEU A 23 19.26 34.32 60.23
CA LEU A 23 20.19 33.80 59.23
C LEU A 23 20.04 32.28 59.05
N ARG A 24 19.92 31.53 60.15
CA ARG A 24 19.69 30.09 60.12
C ARG A 24 18.39 29.76 59.38
N ILE A 25 17.29 30.43 59.72
CA ILE A 25 15.98 30.23 59.08
C ILE A 25 16.04 30.62 57.59
N ALA A 26 16.73 31.70 57.25
CA ALA A 26 16.91 32.12 55.87
C ALA A 26 17.70 31.08 55.06
N ASN A 27 18.79 30.54 55.62
CA ASN A 27 19.58 29.49 54.99
C ASN A 27 18.79 28.19 54.80
N GLU A 28 17.97 27.80 55.79
CA GLU A 28 17.09 26.63 55.68
C GLU A 28 16.06 26.79 54.56
N ARG A 29 15.46 27.97 54.43
CA ARG A 29 14.52 28.28 53.34
C ARG A 29 15.19 28.30 51.98
N LEU A 30 16.39 28.86 51.90
CA LEU A 30 17.18 28.89 50.67
C LEU A 30 17.51 27.47 50.22
N ALA A 31 18.00 26.62 51.12
CA ALA A 31 18.26 25.21 50.82
C ALA A 31 17.01 24.46 50.35
N ALA A 32 15.84 24.72 50.96
CA ALA A 32 14.57 24.12 50.54
C ALA A 32 14.18 24.55 49.11
N LEU A 33 14.31 25.84 48.78
CA LEU A 33 14.02 26.35 47.44
C LEU A 33 15.00 25.83 46.39
N GLU A 34 16.29 25.72 46.72
CA GLU A 34 17.29 25.14 45.81
C GLU A 34 16.95 23.69 45.48
N LEU A 35 16.53 22.90 46.47
CA LEU A 35 16.06 21.52 46.25
C LEU A 35 14.80 21.46 45.39
N GLU A 36 13.83 22.36 45.61
CA GLU A 36 12.62 22.43 44.80
C GLU A 36 12.92 22.79 43.34
N VAL A 37 13.81 23.75 43.11
CA VAL A 37 14.27 24.15 41.77
C VAL A 37 14.98 23.00 41.07
N LEU A 38 15.86 22.28 41.77
CA LEU A 38 16.53 21.10 41.23
C LEU A 38 15.52 20.01 40.85
N ASN A 39 14.57 19.70 41.74
CA ASN A 39 13.53 18.72 41.48
C ASN A 39 12.64 19.12 40.29
N SER A 40 12.24 20.39 40.21
CA SER A 40 11.47 20.92 39.08
C SER A 40 12.22 20.81 37.76
N ARG A 41 13.51 21.14 37.76
CA ARG A 41 14.39 21.01 36.59
C ARG A 41 14.51 19.56 36.14
N ASP A 42 14.78 18.64 37.06
CA ASP A 42 14.92 17.22 36.73
C ASP A 42 13.62 16.64 36.19
N HIS A 43 12.49 17.03 36.77
CA HIS A 43 11.17 16.69 36.24
C HIS A 43 10.98 17.22 34.81
N ALA A 44 11.29 18.49 34.56
CA ALA A 44 11.14 19.10 33.23
C ALA A 44 12.05 18.41 32.19
N ILE A 45 13.27 18.04 32.56
CA ILE A 45 14.19 17.28 31.70
C ILE A 45 13.60 15.91 31.36
N GLY A 46 13.09 15.17 32.35
CA GLY A 46 12.45 13.87 32.13
C GLY A 46 11.25 13.96 31.20
N ARG A 47 10.40 14.98 31.37
CA ARG A 47 9.26 15.23 30.48
C ARG A 47 9.70 15.61 29.07
N ALA A 48 10.75 16.41 28.93
CA ALA A 48 11.30 16.76 27.62
C ALA A 48 11.86 15.53 26.89
N THR A 49 12.52 14.61 27.60
CA THR A 49 13.01 13.35 27.01
C THR A 49 11.85 12.47 26.54
N GLU A 50 10.80 12.31 27.34
CA GLU A 50 9.60 11.55 26.95
C GLU A 50 8.95 12.11 25.69
N VAL A 51 8.78 13.44 25.62
CA VAL A 51 8.22 14.11 24.44
C VAL A 51 9.14 13.94 23.23
N GLY A 52 10.46 14.00 23.41
CA GLY A 52 11.44 13.75 22.38
C GLY A 52 11.32 12.34 21.78
N GLU A 53 11.19 11.32 22.63
CA GLU A 53 10.99 9.95 22.19
C GLU A 53 9.67 9.76 21.44
N LEU A 54 8.57 10.31 21.95
CA LEU A 54 7.27 10.25 21.29
C LEU A 54 7.33 10.91 19.90
N ARG A 55 7.96 12.08 19.80
CA ARG A 55 8.18 12.77 18.52
C ARG A 55 8.99 11.92 17.55
N HIS A 56 10.06 11.29 18.01
CA HIS A 56 10.88 10.42 17.17
C HIS A 56 10.07 9.22 16.64
N ARG A 57 9.29 8.56 17.51
CA ARG A 57 8.42 7.44 17.11
C ARG A 57 7.36 7.87 16.10
N LEU A 58 6.72 9.03 16.30
CA LEU A 58 5.74 9.56 15.35
C LEU A 58 6.34 9.87 13.99
N LEU A 59 7.54 10.46 13.94
CA LEU A 59 8.24 10.72 12.68
C LEU A 59 8.62 9.42 11.96
N ALA A 60 9.12 8.42 12.69
CA ALA A 60 9.42 7.10 12.12
C ALA A 60 8.15 6.43 11.57
N GLN A 61 7.03 6.50 12.29
CA GLN A 61 5.75 5.98 11.82
C GLN A 61 5.25 6.73 10.58
N ALA A 62 5.30 8.06 10.57
CA ALA A 62 4.90 8.86 9.42
C ALA A 62 5.71 8.49 8.16
N ALA A 63 7.03 8.36 8.28
CA ALA A 63 7.90 7.95 7.19
C ALA A 63 7.54 6.53 6.68
N MET A 64 7.23 5.60 7.58
CA MET A 64 6.79 4.25 7.21
C MET A 64 5.45 4.26 6.45
N TYR A 65 4.48 5.08 6.89
CA TYR A 65 3.20 5.20 6.18
C TYR A 65 3.35 5.86 4.82
N GLU A 66 4.16 6.91 4.72
CA GLU A 66 4.45 7.57 3.45
C GLU A 66 5.11 6.60 2.45
N ARG A 67 6.08 5.82 2.92
CA ARG A 67 6.71 4.76 2.12
C ARG A 67 5.69 3.73 1.64
N ARG A 68 4.85 3.18 2.53
CA ARG A 68 3.82 2.19 2.15
C ARG A 68 2.82 2.75 1.15
N LEU A 69 2.42 4.02 1.32
CA LEU A 69 1.54 4.70 0.38
C LEU A 69 2.20 4.84 -1.00
N SER A 70 3.48 5.21 -1.04
CA SER A 70 4.24 5.31 -2.29
C SER A 70 4.37 3.96 -3.01
N GLU A 71 4.66 2.89 -2.25
CA GLU A 71 4.77 1.53 -2.78
C GLU A 71 3.42 1.06 -3.34
N ALA A 72 2.32 1.27 -2.61
CA ALA A 72 0.98 0.93 -3.08
C ALA A 72 0.60 1.69 -4.36
N ARG A 73 0.90 2.99 -4.45
CA ARG A 73 0.67 3.78 -5.67
C ARG A 73 1.46 3.23 -6.86
N GLN A 74 2.71 2.85 -6.63
CA GLN A 74 3.57 2.30 -7.69
C GLN A 74 3.08 0.93 -8.17
N THR A 75 2.67 0.05 -7.26
CA THR A 75 2.14 -1.27 -7.63
C THR A 75 0.82 -1.14 -8.40
N HIS A 76 -0.09 -0.27 -7.97
CA HIS A 76 -1.32 0.03 -8.70
C HIS A 76 -1.04 0.57 -10.10
N ALA A 77 -0.14 1.55 -10.24
CA ALA A 77 0.22 2.10 -11.55
C ALA A 77 0.79 1.03 -12.49
N THR A 78 1.66 0.15 -11.97
CA THR A 78 2.25 -0.95 -12.74
C THR A 78 1.19 -1.96 -13.17
N HIS A 79 0.28 -2.31 -12.26
CA HIS A 79 -0.82 -3.22 -12.50
C HIS A 79 -1.77 -2.66 -13.58
N ASP A 80 -2.12 -1.38 -13.52
CA ASP A 80 -2.99 -0.73 -14.52
C ASP A 80 -2.38 -0.72 -15.91
N VAL A 81 -1.07 -0.41 -16.02
CA VAL A 81 -0.35 -0.47 -17.30
C VAL A 81 -0.33 -1.89 -17.85
N ASN A 82 -0.08 -2.89 -17.01
CA ASN A 82 -0.05 -4.28 -17.43
C ASN A 82 -1.45 -4.76 -17.88
N HIS A 83 -2.52 -4.40 -17.15
CA HIS A 83 -3.89 -4.73 -17.56
C HIS A 83 -4.26 -4.08 -18.89
N ARG A 84 -3.94 -2.81 -19.09
CA ARG A 84 -4.17 -2.14 -20.38
C ARG A 84 -3.43 -2.83 -21.52
N ALA A 85 -2.16 -3.20 -21.31
CA ALA A 85 -1.39 -3.93 -22.30
C ALA A 85 -1.98 -5.33 -22.57
N HIS A 86 -2.48 -6.02 -21.54
CA HIS A 86 -3.13 -7.32 -21.71
C HIS A 86 -4.45 -7.20 -22.47
N ILE A 87 -5.29 -6.20 -22.16
CA ILE A 87 -6.53 -5.91 -22.89
C ILE A 87 -6.21 -5.63 -24.36
N ALA A 88 -5.22 -4.78 -24.66
CA ALA A 88 -4.83 -4.49 -26.03
C ALA A 88 -4.42 -5.76 -26.80
N ARG A 89 -3.66 -6.67 -26.17
CA ARG A 89 -3.31 -7.97 -26.76
C ARG A 89 -4.53 -8.86 -27.01
N LEU A 90 -5.50 -8.87 -26.08
CA LEU A 90 -6.74 -9.62 -26.26
C LEU A 90 -7.61 -9.04 -27.38
N GLU A 91 -7.69 -7.72 -27.49
CA GLU A 91 -8.40 -7.04 -28.56
C GLU A 91 -7.76 -7.34 -29.93
N GLU A 92 -6.43 -7.31 -30.02
CA GLU A 92 -5.70 -7.70 -31.23
C GLU A 92 -5.93 -9.18 -31.59
N ALA A 93 -5.87 -10.08 -30.60
CA ALA A 93 -6.16 -11.50 -30.76
C ALA A 93 -7.62 -11.74 -31.24
N LEU A 94 -8.57 -10.96 -30.74
CA LEU A 94 -9.96 -11.03 -31.19
C LEU A 94 -10.14 -10.53 -32.62
N VAL A 95 -9.47 -9.44 -33.00
CA VAL A 95 -9.50 -8.92 -34.38
C VAL A 95 -8.92 -9.94 -35.35
N THR A 96 -7.76 -10.53 -35.02
CA THR A 96 -7.10 -11.55 -35.86
C THR A 96 -7.94 -12.82 -35.96
N ALA A 97 -8.52 -13.32 -34.86
CA ALA A 97 -9.41 -14.48 -34.87
C ALA A 97 -10.68 -14.23 -35.70
N ASN A 98 -11.27 -13.04 -35.61
CA ASN A 98 -12.41 -12.64 -36.42
C ASN A 98 -12.07 -12.58 -37.91
N ALA A 99 -10.90 -12.03 -38.26
CA ALA A 99 -10.42 -12.01 -39.64
C ALA A 99 -10.25 -13.44 -40.19
N ALA A 100 -9.57 -14.31 -39.44
CA ALA A 100 -9.38 -15.71 -39.82
C ALA A 100 -10.71 -16.45 -40.00
N THR A 101 -11.69 -16.20 -39.12
CA THR A 101 -13.03 -16.79 -39.23
C THR A 101 -13.75 -16.34 -40.49
N ARG A 102 -13.67 -15.05 -40.86
CA ARG A 102 -14.27 -14.53 -42.09
C ARG A 102 -13.61 -15.14 -43.33
N ASP A 103 -12.30 -15.32 -43.33
CA ASP A 103 -11.59 -15.93 -44.45
C ASP A 103 -11.91 -17.43 -44.59
N ALA A 104 -12.06 -18.14 -43.46
CA ALA A 104 -12.55 -19.51 -43.46
C ALA A 104 -14.00 -19.62 -43.98
N GLN A 105 -14.89 -18.69 -43.61
CA GLN A 105 -16.25 -18.66 -44.14
C GLN A 105 -16.28 -18.42 -45.66
N ARG A 106 -15.43 -17.52 -46.16
CA ARG A 106 -15.28 -17.28 -47.60
C ARG A 106 -14.76 -18.51 -48.33
N SER A 107 -13.75 -19.20 -47.80
CA SER A 107 -13.22 -20.41 -48.43
C SER A 107 -14.25 -21.53 -48.48
N VAL A 108 -15.01 -21.74 -47.39
CA VAL A 108 -16.12 -22.70 -47.35
C VAL A 108 -17.21 -22.34 -48.36
N ALA A 109 -17.59 -21.06 -48.47
CA ALA A 109 -18.55 -20.60 -49.46
C ALA A 109 -18.07 -20.86 -50.90
N ASN A 110 -16.79 -20.59 -51.19
CA ASN A 110 -16.18 -20.86 -52.49
C ASN A 110 -16.16 -22.36 -52.82
N ILE A 111 -15.74 -23.20 -51.87
CA ILE A 111 -15.74 -24.67 -52.03
C ILE A 111 -17.16 -25.18 -52.27
N ASN A 112 -18.15 -24.66 -51.54
CA ASN A 112 -19.55 -25.05 -51.74
C ASN A 112 -20.06 -24.64 -53.13
N ALA A 113 -19.68 -23.46 -53.62
CA ALA A 113 -20.00 -23.01 -54.98
C ALA A 113 -19.33 -23.90 -56.04
N GLU A 114 -18.07 -24.28 -55.86
CA GLU A 114 -17.36 -25.23 -56.74
C GLU A 114 -17.99 -26.62 -56.72
N LEU A 115 -18.38 -27.09 -55.55
CA LEU A 115 -19.06 -28.38 -55.36
C LEU A 115 -20.44 -28.36 -56.01
N ALA A 116 -21.15 -27.23 -55.98
CA ALA A 116 -22.40 -27.05 -56.71
C ALA A 116 -22.18 -27.07 -58.23
N ARG A 117 -21.15 -26.37 -58.73
CA ARG A 117 -20.79 -26.36 -60.16
C ARG A 117 -20.40 -27.75 -60.67
N THR A 118 -19.56 -28.47 -59.94
CA THR A 118 -19.18 -29.85 -60.27
C THR A 118 -20.38 -30.79 -60.21
N LYS A 119 -21.27 -30.67 -59.22
CA LYS A 119 -22.51 -31.44 -59.17
C LYS A 119 -23.46 -31.17 -60.35
N ALA A 120 -23.45 -29.94 -60.87
CA ALA A 120 -24.28 -29.54 -62.00
C ALA A 120 -23.75 -30.07 -63.35
N SER A 121 -22.46 -30.39 -63.44
CA SER A 121 -21.80 -30.82 -64.67
C SER A 121 -22.36 -32.15 -65.21
N PHE A 122 -22.31 -32.31 -66.53
CA PHE A 122 -22.81 -33.51 -67.21
C PHE A 122 -22.01 -34.76 -66.82
N THR A 123 -20.69 -34.62 -66.65
CA THR A 123 -19.79 -35.72 -66.26
C THR A 123 -20.13 -36.26 -64.87
N TRP A 124 -20.48 -35.39 -63.91
CA TRP A 124 -20.90 -35.83 -62.58
C TRP A 124 -22.25 -36.55 -62.60
N LYS A 125 -23.21 -36.01 -63.35
CA LYS A 125 -24.54 -36.62 -63.52
C LYS A 125 -24.43 -38.00 -64.18
N LEU A 126 -23.62 -38.12 -65.24
CA LEU A 126 -23.38 -39.38 -65.95
C LEU A 126 -22.64 -40.41 -65.08
N GLY A 127 -21.60 -39.99 -64.34
CA GLY A 127 -20.93 -40.87 -63.39
C GLY A 127 -21.87 -41.36 -62.28
N ARG A 128 -22.81 -40.52 -61.84
CA ARG A 128 -23.80 -40.89 -60.82
C ARG A 128 -24.87 -41.85 -61.33
N THR A 129 -25.34 -41.70 -62.57
CA THR A 129 -26.28 -42.65 -63.19
C THR A 129 -25.59 -43.98 -63.50
N MET A 130 -24.36 -43.96 -64.01
CA MET A 130 -23.58 -45.16 -64.31
C MET A 130 -23.24 -45.99 -63.06
N MET A 131 -23.01 -45.37 -61.90
CA MET A 131 -22.77 -46.09 -60.63
C MET A 131 -24.05 -46.51 -59.89
N TRP A 132 -25.23 -46.08 -60.34
CA TRP A 132 -26.50 -46.42 -59.67
C TRP A 132 -26.75 -47.94 -59.58
N PRO A 133 -26.51 -48.75 -60.65
CA PRO A 133 -26.66 -50.20 -60.59
C PRO A 133 -25.74 -50.84 -59.55
N VAL A 134 -24.47 -50.43 -59.48
CA VAL A 134 -23.50 -50.94 -58.50
C VAL A 134 -23.94 -50.65 -57.06
N ARG A 135 -24.54 -49.48 -56.81
CA ARG A 135 -25.07 -49.11 -55.50
C ARG A 135 -26.30 -49.93 -55.11
N VAL A 136 -27.18 -50.24 -56.05
CA VAL A 136 -28.34 -51.12 -55.82
C VAL A 136 -27.86 -52.55 -55.53
N LEU A 137 -26.92 -53.06 -56.32
CA LEU A 137 -26.34 -54.39 -56.12
C LEU A 137 -25.68 -54.53 -54.75
N LYS A 138 -24.88 -53.54 -54.34
CA LYS A 138 -24.21 -53.52 -53.03
C LYS A 138 -25.21 -53.42 -51.85
N ARG A 139 -26.37 -52.78 -52.03
CA ARG A 139 -27.42 -52.74 -50.99
C ARG A 139 -28.16 -54.06 -50.86
N LEU A 140 -28.36 -54.79 -51.96
CA LEU A 140 -29.01 -56.10 -51.96
C LEU A 140 -28.10 -57.14 -51.28
N VAL A 141 -26.82 -57.18 -51.63
CA VAL A 141 -25.83 -58.10 -51.02
C VAL A 141 -25.58 -57.84 -49.54
N ARG A 142 -25.75 -56.59 -49.06
CA ARG A 142 -25.57 -56.26 -47.63
C ARG A 142 -26.84 -56.48 -46.78
N ARG A 143 -27.98 -56.77 -47.41
CA ARG A 143 -29.27 -57.03 -46.75
C ARG A 143 -29.69 -58.50 -46.82
N ALA A 144 -29.06 -59.30 -47.68
CA ALA A 144 -29.08 -60.75 -47.63
C ALA A 144 -28.01 -61.25 -46.65
#